data_AF-A0A238YU32-F1
#
_entry.id   AF-A0A238YU32-F1
#
_cell.length_a   1.000
_cell.length_b   1.000
_cell.length_c   1.000
_cell.angle_alpha   90.00
_cell.angle_beta   90.00
_cell.angle_gamma   90.00
#
_symmetry.space_group_name_H-M   'P 1'
#
loop_
_entity.id
_entity.type
_entity.pdbx_description
1 polymer ?
#
loop_
_entity_poly.entity_id
_entity_poly.type
_entity_poly.pdbx_seq_one_letter_code
_entity_poly.pdbx_strand_id
1 'polypeptide(L)'
;MLKTFPKGGIHPPENKITAEKGIKRMAVPKVVNVPIAQHIGIPAEIVVDRKDKVVKGQIIAKSGGFVSSNIHSPVAGTVTKLDLIIDSSGYKKQCIVIRTDAKDPSNFEEVENPLKTDIELEPKEILQRITDCGIVGLGGATFPSQVKLNVREGTTLDYLIINGVECEPYLTADHRLMLEKAEEIVVGIKILMKALHLKKVVIGIENNKKDAISLFKKVIKKEDGIQVAALQVKYPQGGEKQLVRAILGREVPKNGLPLDVGVIVHNVGTIFAIYQAIQYDKPLIERVVTVTGKKLQNPSNFWVKIGTPIKDLIAEVGGLPEGTRKLVNGGPMMGKAIKNTDVPVTKGTSGILVIDEEEASRGEAKNCIRCGQCVFVCPMGLEPHLLMNLSEKGMYDKASAEDIMTCIECGSCSYVCPSHRPLLDYIRFGKNIVKKLETSKN
;
A
#
# COMPACT_ATOMS: atom_id res chain seq x y z
N MET A 1 6.69 -21.39 -18.88
CA MET A 1 7.63 -20.37 -18.38
C MET A 1 6.85 -19.38 -17.50
N LEU A 2 7.37 -18.99 -16.33
CA LEU A 2 6.69 -18.02 -15.44
C LEU A 2 6.67 -16.62 -16.07
N LYS A 3 5.57 -15.89 -15.92
CA LYS A 3 5.39 -14.53 -16.47
C LYS A 3 6.24 -13.52 -15.68
N THR A 4 6.79 -12.51 -16.36
CA THR A 4 7.53 -11.39 -15.73
C THR A 4 7.62 -10.18 -16.67
N PHE A 5 8.11 -9.04 -16.16
CA PHE A 5 8.42 -7.86 -16.98
C PHE A 5 9.84 -7.95 -17.57
N PRO A 6 10.04 -7.47 -18.81
CA PRO A 6 11.23 -7.79 -19.59
C PRO A 6 12.49 -7.01 -19.19
N LYS A 7 12.36 -5.77 -18.69
CA LYS A 7 13.49 -4.85 -18.48
C LYS A 7 13.76 -4.59 -16.99
N GLY A 8 15.03 -4.69 -16.58
CA GLY A 8 15.48 -4.34 -15.23
C GLY A 8 14.94 -5.24 -14.13
N GLY A 9 14.93 -4.73 -12.90
CA GLY A 9 14.57 -5.46 -11.69
C GLY A 9 15.75 -6.13 -10.99
N ILE A 10 15.52 -6.60 -9.75
CA ILE A 10 16.51 -7.22 -8.87
C ILE A 10 15.87 -8.36 -8.06
N HIS A 11 16.70 -9.13 -7.35
CA HIS A 11 16.28 -10.25 -6.50
C HIS A 11 16.84 -10.08 -5.07
N PRO A 12 16.30 -9.15 -4.25
CA PRO A 12 16.72 -9.02 -2.86
C PRO A 12 16.33 -10.27 -2.05
N PRO A 13 17.07 -10.62 -0.98
CA PRO A 13 16.66 -11.68 -0.06
C PRO A 13 15.25 -11.43 0.46
N GLU A 14 14.38 -12.43 0.34
CA GLU A 14 12.94 -12.21 0.56
C GLU A 14 12.60 -11.96 2.03
N ASN A 15 13.32 -12.62 2.95
CA ASN A 15 13.18 -12.50 4.40
C ASN A 15 11.72 -12.57 4.91
N LYS A 16 10.88 -13.44 4.33
CA LYS A 16 9.46 -13.59 4.68
C LYS A 16 9.24 -14.33 6.01
N ILE A 17 9.85 -13.83 7.09
CA ILE A 17 9.90 -14.42 8.45
C ILE A 17 8.51 -14.77 9.00
N THR A 18 7.49 -13.99 8.62
CA THR A 18 6.13 -14.10 9.15
C THR A 18 5.15 -14.84 8.23
N ALA A 19 5.62 -15.47 7.13
CA ALA A 19 4.76 -16.10 6.13
C ALA A 19 3.88 -17.24 6.68
N GLU A 20 4.41 -18.00 7.65
CA GLU A 20 3.69 -19.10 8.29
C GLU A 20 2.85 -18.64 9.49
N LYS A 21 2.95 -17.36 9.89
CA LYS A 21 2.26 -16.82 11.05
C LYS A 21 0.93 -16.20 10.65
N GLY A 22 -0.15 -16.84 11.08
CA GLY A 22 -1.52 -16.37 10.87
C GLY A 22 -1.77 -14.95 11.37
N ILE A 23 -2.80 -14.30 10.83
CA ILE A 23 -3.16 -12.94 11.23
C ILE A 23 -3.81 -13.00 12.62
N LYS A 24 -3.24 -12.23 13.55
CA LYS A 24 -3.78 -12.05 14.91
C LYS A 24 -4.60 -10.78 14.98
N ARG A 25 -5.56 -10.68 15.89
CA ARG A 25 -6.14 -9.39 16.25
C ARG A 25 -5.29 -8.74 17.33
N MET A 26 -4.93 -7.48 17.11
CA MET A 26 -4.30 -6.65 18.12
C MET A 26 -5.33 -6.22 19.16
N ALA A 27 -4.90 -6.01 20.41
CA ALA A 27 -5.74 -5.39 21.42
C ALA A 27 -6.23 -4.01 20.97
N VAL A 28 -7.47 -3.65 21.30
CA VAL A 28 -8.00 -2.35 20.89
C VAL A 28 -7.23 -1.25 21.62
N PRO A 29 -6.62 -0.29 20.89
CA PRO A 29 -5.82 0.76 21.51
C PRO A 29 -6.70 1.67 22.37
N LYS A 30 -6.15 2.18 23.47
CA LYS A 30 -6.85 3.12 24.36
C LYS A 30 -7.10 4.48 23.68
N VAL A 31 -6.21 4.86 22.77
CA VAL A 31 -6.28 6.10 22.00
C VAL A 31 -5.86 5.81 20.56
N VAL A 32 -6.62 6.33 19.60
CA VAL A 32 -6.24 6.34 18.18
C VAL A 32 -6.00 7.77 17.72
N ASN A 33 -4.97 7.95 16.90
CA ASN A 33 -4.58 9.20 16.28
C ASN A 33 -4.85 9.10 14.78
N VAL A 34 -6.02 9.51 14.31
CA VAL A 34 -6.45 9.26 12.92
C VAL A 34 -6.06 10.44 12.02
N PRO A 35 -5.09 10.31 11.11
CA PRO A 35 -4.74 11.40 10.21
C PRO A 35 -5.84 11.64 9.17
N ILE A 36 -6.04 12.90 8.77
CA ILE A 36 -7.01 13.24 7.71
C ILE A 36 -6.42 13.12 6.29
N ALA A 37 -5.10 13.01 6.19
CA ALA A 37 -4.37 12.80 4.95
C ALA A 37 -3.85 11.35 4.88
N GLN A 38 -4.68 10.44 4.35
CA GLN A 38 -4.34 9.01 4.20
C GLN A 38 -4.51 8.51 2.76
N HIS A 39 -4.42 9.44 1.80
CA HIS A 39 -4.47 9.21 0.36
C HIS A 39 -3.58 10.23 -0.36
N ILE A 40 -3.26 9.98 -1.63
CA ILE A 40 -2.32 10.81 -2.41
C ILE A 40 -2.83 12.23 -2.73
N GLY A 41 -4.15 12.44 -2.75
CA GLY A 41 -4.72 13.74 -3.12
C GLY A 41 -4.95 14.68 -1.93
N ILE A 42 -5.92 15.60 -2.07
CA ILE A 42 -6.17 16.69 -1.12
C ILE A 42 -6.69 16.10 0.20
N PRO A 43 -6.12 16.48 1.37
CA PRO A 43 -6.58 16.02 2.69
C PRO A 43 -8.11 16.12 2.87
N ALA A 44 -8.69 15.16 3.60
CA ALA A 44 -10.11 15.20 3.95
C ALA A 44 -10.41 16.35 4.92
N GLU A 45 -11.65 16.84 4.94
CA GLU A 45 -12.11 17.92 5.80
C GLU A 45 -12.77 17.34 7.06
N ILE A 46 -12.33 17.79 8.24
CA ILE A 46 -12.85 17.31 9.53
C ILE A 46 -14.33 17.71 9.69
N VAL A 47 -15.17 16.77 10.12
CA VAL A 47 -16.62 17.00 10.34
C VAL A 47 -17.06 16.68 11.76
N VAL A 48 -16.12 16.61 12.69
CA VAL A 48 -16.36 16.38 14.13
C VAL A 48 -15.57 17.37 14.96
N ASP A 49 -16.10 17.72 16.12
CA ASP A 49 -15.52 18.66 17.05
C ASP A 49 -14.94 17.98 18.30
N ARG A 50 -14.12 18.73 19.02
CA ARG A 50 -13.62 18.29 20.32
C ARG A 50 -14.80 18.05 21.27
N LYS A 51 -14.74 16.92 21.99
CA LYS A 51 -15.76 16.38 22.91
C LYS A 51 -16.88 15.59 22.25
N ASP A 52 -16.94 15.53 20.92
CA ASP A 52 -17.94 14.70 20.25
C ASP A 52 -17.77 13.24 20.61
N LYS A 53 -18.91 12.57 20.81
CA LYS A 53 -18.97 11.11 20.84
C LYS A 53 -19.05 10.61 19.41
N VAL A 54 -18.27 9.59 19.09
CA VAL A 54 -18.27 8.95 17.78
C VAL A 54 -18.53 7.46 17.93
N VAL A 55 -19.28 6.90 16.99
CA VAL A 55 -19.48 5.43 16.90
C VAL A 55 -18.47 4.81 15.93
N LYS A 56 -18.19 3.52 16.09
CA LYS A 56 -17.31 2.79 15.18
C LYS A 56 -17.85 2.85 13.76
N GLY A 57 -17.01 3.25 12.80
CA GLY A 57 -17.38 3.40 11.40
C GLY A 57 -18.02 4.74 11.03
N GLN A 58 -18.24 5.67 11.97
CA GLN A 58 -18.76 7.00 11.66
C GLN A 58 -17.77 7.80 10.82
N ILE A 59 -18.24 8.55 9.81
CA ILE A 59 -17.41 9.52 9.08
C ILE A 59 -16.97 10.63 10.04
N ILE A 60 -15.65 10.84 10.17
CA ILE A 60 -15.04 11.89 10.99
C ILE A 60 -14.30 12.93 10.15
N ALA A 61 -13.99 12.62 8.88
CA ALA A 61 -13.59 13.60 7.88
C ALA A 61 -14.12 13.22 6.49
N LYS A 62 -14.67 14.18 5.75
CA LYS A 62 -15.24 14.00 4.40
C LYS A 62 -14.20 14.30 3.32
N SER A 63 -14.34 13.65 2.16
CA SER A 63 -13.50 13.88 0.99
C SER A 63 -13.39 15.37 0.63
N GLY A 64 -12.18 15.94 0.64
CA GLY A 64 -11.91 17.38 0.39
C GLY A 64 -11.74 17.75 -1.09
N GLY A 65 -12.14 16.89 -2.02
CA GLY A 65 -12.02 17.11 -3.46
C GLY A 65 -12.19 15.83 -4.28
N PHE A 66 -11.96 15.92 -5.61
CA PHE A 66 -12.11 14.77 -6.52
C PHE A 66 -11.14 13.64 -6.18
N VAL A 67 -9.85 13.95 -5.99
CA VAL A 67 -8.86 12.99 -5.51
C VAL A 67 -8.76 13.10 -3.99
N SER A 68 -9.73 12.53 -3.29
CA SER A 68 -9.77 12.44 -1.83
C SER A 68 -10.68 11.27 -1.42
N SER A 69 -10.75 10.95 -0.12
CA SER A 69 -11.54 9.83 0.38
C SER A 69 -11.97 10.04 1.83
N ASN A 70 -13.18 9.60 2.17
CA ASN A 70 -13.71 9.69 3.53
C ASN A 70 -12.82 8.96 4.56
N ILE A 71 -12.76 9.54 5.76
CA ILE A 71 -12.07 8.98 6.92
C ILE A 71 -13.11 8.67 7.99
N HIS A 72 -13.01 7.46 8.54
CA HIS A 72 -13.98 6.94 9.50
C HIS A 72 -13.33 6.71 10.87
N SER A 73 -14.14 6.79 11.92
CA SER A 73 -13.72 6.45 13.26
C SER A 73 -13.47 4.94 13.36
N PRO A 74 -12.27 4.51 13.76
CA PRO A 74 -11.95 3.10 13.87
C PRO A 74 -12.49 2.44 15.14
N VAL A 75 -12.93 3.26 16.09
CA VAL A 75 -13.43 2.87 17.41
C VAL A 75 -14.66 3.70 17.78
N ALA A 76 -15.52 3.18 18.64
CA ALA A 76 -16.46 4.00 19.38
C ALA A 76 -15.71 4.71 20.52
N GLY A 77 -15.97 6.00 20.73
CA GLY A 77 -15.18 6.79 21.67
C GLY A 77 -15.54 8.27 21.73
N THR A 78 -14.61 9.06 22.25
CA THR A 78 -14.75 10.52 22.35
C THR A 78 -13.59 11.21 21.66
N VAL A 79 -13.88 12.19 20.80
CA VAL A 79 -12.87 13.08 20.21
C VAL A 79 -12.29 13.96 21.31
N THR A 80 -11.03 13.71 21.67
CA THR A 80 -10.37 14.43 22.76
C THR A 80 -9.64 15.67 22.30
N LYS A 81 -9.08 15.63 21.07
CA LYS A 81 -8.29 16.71 20.47
C LYS A 81 -8.32 16.62 18.94
N LEU A 82 -8.21 17.78 18.29
CA LEU A 82 -7.79 17.93 16.90
C LEU A 82 -6.35 18.45 16.96
N ASP A 83 -5.38 17.66 16.53
CA ASP A 83 -3.96 17.91 16.83
C ASP A 83 -3.05 17.68 15.61
N LEU A 84 -1.82 18.17 15.70
CA LEU A 84 -0.77 18.06 14.70
C LEU A 84 0.25 16.99 15.14
N ILE A 85 0.11 15.78 14.60
CA ILE A 85 0.93 14.61 14.96
C ILE A 85 1.93 14.32 13.83
N ILE A 86 3.14 13.90 14.21
CA ILE A 86 4.18 13.53 13.24
C ILE A 86 3.75 12.25 12.50
N ASP A 87 3.80 12.30 11.17
CA ASP A 87 3.53 11.13 10.32
C ASP A 87 4.83 10.40 9.91
N SER A 88 4.70 9.39 9.04
CA SER A 88 5.84 8.63 8.51
C SER A 88 6.79 9.44 7.62
N SER A 89 6.41 10.65 7.19
CA SER A 89 7.30 11.57 6.50
C SER A 89 8.14 12.43 7.45
N GLY A 90 7.85 12.39 8.75
CA GLY A 90 8.54 13.18 9.77
C GLY A 90 8.01 14.61 9.91
N TYR A 91 6.92 14.94 9.23
CA TYR A 91 6.24 16.24 9.32
C TYR A 91 4.95 16.11 10.14
N LYS A 92 4.55 17.20 10.79
CA LYS A 92 3.28 17.26 11.50
C LYS A 92 2.11 17.29 10.51
N LYS A 93 1.09 16.47 10.77
CA LYS A 93 -0.14 16.36 9.99
C LYS A 93 -1.35 16.45 10.91
N GLN A 94 -2.41 17.05 10.40
CA GLN A 94 -3.69 17.16 11.10
C GLN A 94 -4.27 15.77 11.36
N CYS A 95 -4.61 15.52 12.62
CA CYS A 95 -5.12 14.25 13.12
C CYS A 95 -6.29 14.48 14.09
N ILE A 96 -7.21 13.52 14.12
CA ILE A 96 -8.32 13.45 15.07
C ILE A 96 -7.94 12.44 16.15
N VAL A 97 -7.82 12.88 17.40
CA VAL A 97 -7.42 12.04 18.54
C VAL A 97 -8.65 11.55 19.27
N ILE A 98 -8.92 10.25 19.20
CA ILE A 98 -10.11 9.62 19.78
C ILE A 98 -9.68 8.73 20.93
N ARG A 99 -10.24 8.98 22.11
CA ARG A 99 -10.13 8.06 23.24
C ARG A 99 -11.20 7.00 23.11
N THR A 100 -10.79 5.75 23.03
CA THR A 100 -11.66 4.58 22.91
C THR A 100 -12.54 4.47 24.15
N ASP A 101 -13.83 4.22 23.95
CA ASP A 101 -14.73 3.89 25.05
C ASP A 101 -14.53 2.42 25.46
N ALA A 102 -14.00 2.21 26.67
CA ALA A 102 -13.74 0.89 27.22
C ALA A 102 -15.01 0.13 27.62
N LYS A 103 -16.16 0.81 27.70
CA LYS A 103 -17.46 0.20 28.03
C LYS A 103 -18.30 -0.11 26.79
N ASP A 104 -17.92 0.38 25.62
CA ASP A 104 -18.65 0.13 24.39
C ASP A 104 -18.27 -1.26 23.82
N PRO A 105 -19.19 -2.22 23.81
CA PRO A 105 -18.89 -3.58 23.39
C PRO A 105 -18.51 -3.67 21.90
N SER A 106 -18.96 -2.74 21.05
CA SER A 106 -18.65 -2.73 19.62
C SER A 106 -17.15 -2.57 19.32
N ASN A 107 -16.37 -2.08 20.30
CA ASN A 107 -14.93 -2.01 20.21
C ASN A 107 -14.25 -3.36 20.36
N PHE A 108 -14.81 -4.27 21.16
CA PHE A 108 -14.17 -5.51 21.60
C PHE A 108 -14.81 -6.77 21.02
N GLU A 109 -16.08 -6.71 20.65
CA GLU A 109 -16.79 -7.82 20.04
C GLU A 109 -16.30 -8.08 18.61
N GLU A 110 -15.91 -9.33 18.36
CA GLU A 110 -15.71 -9.82 17.01
C GLU A 110 -17.08 -10.10 16.39
N VAL A 111 -17.49 -9.24 15.46
CA VAL A 111 -18.67 -9.50 14.64
C VAL A 111 -18.36 -10.71 13.76
N GLU A 112 -19.09 -11.80 13.96
CA GLU A 112 -19.09 -12.92 13.01
C GLU A 112 -19.57 -12.41 11.65
N ASN A 113 -18.68 -12.50 10.66
CA ASN A 113 -18.95 -12.09 9.29
C ASN A 113 -18.92 -13.34 8.41
N PRO A 114 -19.99 -14.17 8.43
CA PRO A 114 -20.04 -15.41 7.67
C PRO A 114 -20.00 -15.10 6.19
N LEU A 115 -19.26 -15.88 5.39
CA LEU A 115 -19.11 -15.64 3.95
C LEU A 115 -20.45 -15.34 3.27
N LYS A 116 -20.59 -14.14 2.70
CA LYS A 116 -21.73 -13.75 1.87
C LYS A 116 -21.30 -13.72 0.41
N THR A 117 -22.02 -14.42 -0.45
CA THR A 117 -21.69 -14.52 -1.88
C THR A 117 -22.61 -13.73 -2.79
N ASP A 118 -23.84 -13.46 -2.34
CA ASP A 118 -24.86 -12.78 -3.13
C ASP A 118 -24.55 -11.28 -3.24
N ILE A 119 -24.67 -10.72 -4.45
CA ILE A 119 -24.36 -9.32 -4.74
C ILE A 119 -25.66 -8.62 -5.12
N GLU A 120 -26.35 -8.12 -4.10
CA GLU A 120 -27.67 -7.48 -4.23
C GLU A 120 -27.59 -6.10 -4.88
N LEU A 121 -26.58 -5.30 -4.49
CA LEU A 121 -26.44 -3.91 -4.94
C LEU A 121 -26.22 -3.80 -6.46
N GLU A 122 -26.82 -2.77 -7.05
CA GLU A 122 -26.64 -2.42 -8.46
C GLU A 122 -25.26 -1.77 -8.72
N PRO A 123 -24.73 -1.79 -9.96
CA PRO A 123 -23.39 -1.28 -10.28
C PRO A 123 -23.09 0.12 -9.74
N LYS A 124 -24.04 1.05 -9.86
CA LYS A 124 -23.88 2.42 -9.34
C LYS A 124 -23.82 2.48 -7.81
N GLU A 125 -24.64 1.68 -7.15
CA GLU A 125 -24.68 1.60 -5.68
C GLU A 125 -23.40 0.98 -5.11
N ILE A 126 -22.82 0.01 -5.83
CA ILE A 126 -21.51 -0.55 -5.47
C ILE A 126 -20.43 0.55 -5.47
N LEU A 127 -20.35 1.34 -6.54
CA LEU A 127 -19.37 2.43 -6.64
C LEU A 127 -19.62 3.52 -5.58
N GLN A 128 -20.88 3.84 -5.31
CA GLN A 128 -21.25 4.78 -4.25
C GLN A 128 -20.81 4.25 -2.87
N ARG A 129 -21.11 2.98 -2.54
CA ARG A 129 -20.72 2.36 -1.27
C ARG A 129 -19.19 2.32 -1.09
N ILE A 130 -18.43 2.02 -2.14
CA ILE A 130 -16.96 2.07 -2.11
C ILE A 130 -16.46 3.48 -1.76
N THR A 131 -17.12 4.50 -2.30
CA THR A 131 -16.81 5.92 -2.02
C THR A 131 -17.13 6.26 -0.57
N ASP A 132 -18.34 5.94 -0.12
CA ASP A 132 -18.85 6.24 1.21
C ASP A 132 -17.97 5.59 2.28
N CYS A 133 -17.64 4.31 2.12
CA CYS A 133 -16.76 3.54 3.00
C CYS A 133 -15.28 3.98 2.97
N GLY A 134 -14.92 4.95 2.13
CA GLY A 134 -13.60 5.55 2.11
C GLY A 134 -12.48 4.59 1.68
N ILE A 135 -12.77 3.71 0.72
CA ILE A 135 -11.78 2.72 0.26
C ILE A 135 -10.69 3.38 -0.59
N VAL A 136 -9.45 3.03 -0.30
CA VAL A 136 -8.27 3.45 -1.07
C VAL A 136 -7.42 2.23 -1.44
N GLY A 137 -6.55 2.39 -2.44
CA GLY A 137 -5.59 1.36 -2.84
C GLY A 137 -4.59 1.04 -1.73
N LEU A 138 -4.66 -0.17 -1.18
CA LEU A 138 -3.85 -0.62 -0.04
C LEU A 138 -2.42 -1.05 -0.41
N GLY A 139 -2.07 -1.03 -1.70
CA GLY A 139 -0.75 -1.39 -2.22
C GLY A 139 0.36 -0.33 -2.03
N GLY A 140 0.10 0.71 -1.23
CA GLY A 140 1.11 1.71 -0.82
C GLY A 140 0.75 3.15 -1.18
N ALA A 141 0.45 3.44 -2.45
CA ALA A 141 0.19 4.82 -2.91
C ALA A 141 -1.11 5.42 -2.33
N THR A 142 -2.03 4.60 -1.78
CA THR A 142 -3.30 5.07 -1.20
C THR A 142 -4.13 5.91 -2.16
N PHE A 143 -4.15 5.52 -3.44
CA PHE A 143 -4.99 6.19 -4.44
C PHE A 143 -6.47 5.87 -4.15
N PRO A 144 -7.38 6.86 -4.07
CA PRO A 144 -8.80 6.59 -3.80
C PRO A 144 -9.40 5.61 -4.82
N SER A 145 -10.03 4.53 -4.34
CA SER A 145 -10.58 3.49 -5.23
C SER A 145 -11.67 4.04 -6.13
N GLN A 146 -12.51 4.94 -5.62
CA GLN A 146 -13.58 5.57 -6.40
C GLN A 146 -13.06 6.32 -7.64
N VAL A 147 -11.93 7.02 -7.52
CA VAL A 147 -11.30 7.70 -8.66
C VAL A 147 -10.77 6.70 -9.67
N LYS A 148 -10.22 5.57 -9.20
CA LYS A 148 -9.68 4.52 -10.07
C LYS A 148 -10.77 3.74 -10.81
N LEU A 149 -11.93 3.59 -10.18
CA LEU A 149 -13.10 2.89 -10.70
C LEU A 149 -14.00 3.81 -11.53
N ASN A 150 -13.76 5.12 -11.52
CA ASN A 150 -14.46 6.08 -12.36
C ASN A 150 -13.93 5.99 -13.80
N VAL A 151 -14.44 4.99 -14.53
CA VAL A 151 -14.12 4.75 -15.94
C VAL A 151 -14.91 5.72 -16.79
N ARG A 152 -14.22 6.52 -17.62
CA ARG A 152 -14.87 7.48 -18.51
C ARG A 152 -15.69 6.76 -19.56
N GLU A 153 -16.85 7.32 -19.90
CA GLU A 153 -17.68 6.83 -20.98
C GLU A 153 -16.89 6.74 -22.30
N GLY A 154 -17.05 5.65 -23.03
CA GLY A 154 -16.26 5.35 -24.23
C GLY A 154 -14.88 4.73 -23.98
N THR A 155 -14.43 4.57 -22.73
CA THR A 155 -13.20 3.84 -22.41
C THR A 155 -13.46 2.33 -22.43
N THR A 156 -12.78 1.61 -23.32
CA THR A 156 -12.84 0.15 -23.35
C THR A 156 -12.02 -0.43 -22.20
N LEU A 157 -12.70 -1.08 -21.25
CA LEU A 157 -12.06 -1.79 -20.16
C LEU A 157 -12.10 -3.30 -20.42
N ASP A 158 -10.94 -3.94 -20.49
CA ASP A 158 -10.80 -5.34 -20.87
C ASP A 158 -10.54 -6.26 -19.68
N TYR A 159 -9.65 -5.82 -18.77
CA TYR A 159 -9.11 -6.66 -17.70
C TYR A 159 -9.10 -5.94 -16.35
N LEU A 160 -9.49 -6.68 -15.32
CA LEU A 160 -9.13 -6.38 -13.95
C LEU A 160 -7.94 -7.28 -13.55
N ILE A 161 -6.85 -6.68 -13.08
CA ILE A 161 -5.71 -7.38 -12.52
C ILE A 161 -5.72 -7.24 -11.02
N ILE A 162 -5.68 -8.37 -10.31
CA ILE A 162 -5.53 -8.40 -8.87
C ILE A 162 -4.07 -8.64 -8.52
N ASN A 163 -3.46 -7.67 -7.85
CA ASN A 163 -2.08 -7.69 -7.44
C ASN A 163 -1.93 -8.36 -6.07
N GLY A 164 -1.60 -9.65 -6.09
CA GLY A 164 -1.20 -10.47 -4.94
C GLY A 164 0.31 -10.76 -4.91
N VAL A 165 1.12 -9.90 -5.53
CA VAL A 165 2.56 -10.11 -5.68
C VAL A 165 3.30 -9.96 -4.34
N GLU A 166 3.09 -8.86 -3.63
CA GLU A 166 3.80 -8.52 -2.38
C GLU A 166 5.33 -8.75 -2.46
N CYS A 167 5.98 -8.06 -3.40
CA CYS A 167 7.41 -8.23 -3.70
C CYS A 167 8.37 -7.48 -2.76
N GLU A 168 7.86 -6.66 -1.83
CA GLU A 168 8.69 -6.04 -0.79
C GLU A 168 9.23 -7.14 0.14
N PRO A 169 10.55 -7.20 0.39
CA PRO A 169 11.10 -8.12 1.39
C PRO A 169 10.45 -7.91 2.76
N TYR A 170 10.49 -8.93 3.60
CA TYR A 170 9.93 -8.96 4.96
C TYR A 170 8.40 -8.92 5.10
N LEU A 171 7.67 -8.27 4.20
CA LEU A 171 6.22 -8.11 4.31
C LEU A 171 5.46 -9.38 3.92
N THR A 172 4.44 -9.77 4.68
CA THR A 172 3.60 -10.96 4.42
C THR A 172 2.11 -10.71 4.66
N ALA A 173 1.71 -9.45 4.83
CA ALA A 173 0.33 -9.06 5.16
C ALA A 173 -0.65 -9.52 4.07
N ASP A 174 -0.31 -9.27 2.80
CA ASP A 174 -1.13 -9.68 1.65
C ASP A 174 -1.07 -11.19 1.45
N HIS A 175 0.09 -11.83 1.64
CA HIS A 175 0.21 -13.29 1.59
C HIS A 175 -0.71 -13.98 2.61
N ARG A 176 -0.67 -13.55 3.87
CA ARG A 176 -1.54 -14.11 4.90
C ARG A 176 -3.01 -13.82 4.65
N LEU A 177 -3.33 -12.61 4.21
CA LEU A 177 -4.70 -12.24 3.87
C LEU A 177 -5.24 -13.13 2.74
N MET A 178 -4.42 -13.41 1.71
CA MET A 178 -4.77 -14.33 0.63
C MET A 178 -5.06 -15.74 1.13
N LEU A 179 -4.32 -16.25 2.11
CA LEU A 179 -4.54 -17.60 2.65
C LEU A 179 -5.80 -17.68 3.53
N GLU A 180 -6.07 -16.64 4.30
CA GLU A 180 -7.13 -16.65 5.32
C GLU A 180 -8.46 -16.11 4.81
N LYS A 181 -8.46 -15.37 3.69
CA LYS A 181 -9.62 -14.66 3.13
C LYS A 181 -9.81 -14.88 1.63
N ALA A 182 -9.39 -16.02 1.11
CA ALA A 182 -9.44 -16.32 -0.32
C ALA A 182 -10.85 -16.23 -0.91
N GLU A 183 -11.85 -16.81 -0.24
CA GLU A 183 -13.24 -16.83 -0.72
C GLU A 183 -13.84 -15.41 -0.70
N GLU A 184 -13.65 -14.67 0.38
CA GLU A 184 -14.07 -13.26 0.48
C GLU A 184 -13.41 -12.39 -0.61
N ILE A 185 -12.12 -12.60 -0.89
CA ILE A 185 -11.43 -11.90 -1.97
C ILE A 185 -12.06 -12.24 -3.32
N VAL A 186 -12.38 -13.51 -3.59
CA VAL A 186 -13.03 -13.90 -4.86
C VAL A 186 -14.42 -13.27 -4.99
N VAL A 187 -15.21 -13.17 -3.92
CA VAL A 187 -16.47 -12.41 -3.95
C VAL A 187 -16.20 -10.92 -4.21
N GLY A 188 -15.19 -10.33 -3.58
CA GLY A 188 -14.77 -8.95 -3.85
C GLY A 188 -14.39 -8.70 -5.32
N ILE A 189 -13.77 -9.68 -5.98
CA ILE A 189 -13.50 -9.66 -7.42
C ILE A 189 -14.82 -9.63 -8.20
N LYS A 190 -15.76 -10.52 -7.87
CA LYS A 190 -17.07 -10.62 -8.55
C LYS A 190 -17.90 -9.34 -8.40
N ILE A 191 -17.83 -8.69 -7.23
CA ILE A 191 -18.43 -7.38 -6.99
C ILE A 191 -17.92 -6.34 -8.00
N LEU A 192 -16.60 -6.27 -8.20
CA LEU A 192 -16.03 -5.35 -9.19
C LEU A 192 -16.33 -5.77 -10.64
N MET A 193 -16.40 -7.08 -10.92
CA MET A 193 -16.85 -7.56 -12.23
C MET A 193 -18.27 -7.09 -12.54
N LYS A 194 -19.20 -7.18 -11.58
CA LYS A 194 -20.58 -6.66 -11.70
C LYS A 194 -20.57 -5.15 -11.90
N ALA A 195 -19.86 -4.41 -11.05
CA ALA A 195 -19.85 -2.95 -11.06
C ALA A 195 -19.26 -2.34 -12.33
N LEU A 196 -18.27 -3.01 -12.94
CA LEU A 196 -17.56 -2.53 -14.12
C LEU A 196 -17.96 -3.25 -15.41
N HIS A 197 -18.96 -4.15 -15.34
CA HIS A 197 -19.37 -5.03 -16.45
C HIS A 197 -18.19 -5.79 -17.08
N LEU A 198 -17.22 -6.20 -16.26
CA LEU A 198 -16.02 -6.91 -16.71
C LEU A 198 -16.21 -8.42 -16.73
N LYS A 199 -15.61 -9.06 -17.73
CA LYS A 199 -15.66 -10.53 -17.90
C LYS A 199 -14.33 -11.23 -17.66
N LYS A 200 -13.21 -10.50 -17.56
CA LYS A 200 -11.87 -11.08 -17.48
C LYS A 200 -11.09 -10.51 -16.30
N VAL A 201 -10.61 -11.41 -15.45
CA VAL A 201 -9.80 -11.08 -14.27
C VAL A 201 -8.55 -11.96 -14.23
N VAL A 202 -7.42 -11.36 -13.87
CA VAL A 202 -6.18 -12.10 -13.60
C VAL A 202 -5.65 -11.78 -12.22
N ILE A 203 -5.50 -12.79 -11.38
CA ILE A 203 -4.86 -12.71 -10.07
C ILE A 203 -3.37 -13.02 -10.25
N GLY A 204 -2.53 -11.99 -10.16
CA GLY A 204 -1.07 -12.11 -10.25
C GLY A 204 -0.46 -12.43 -8.89
N ILE A 205 0.19 -13.58 -8.76
CA ILE A 205 0.84 -14.03 -7.51
C ILE A 205 2.27 -14.48 -7.83
N GLU A 206 3.25 -14.06 -7.04
CA GLU A 206 4.63 -14.52 -7.20
C GLU A 206 4.81 -15.99 -6.80
N ASN A 207 5.71 -16.70 -7.49
CA ASN A 207 5.89 -18.14 -7.35
C ASN A 207 6.56 -18.58 -6.03
N ASN A 208 6.99 -17.64 -5.18
CA ASN A 208 7.37 -17.91 -3.79
C ASN A 208 6.15 -18.25 -2.89
N LYS A 209 4.93 -17.89 -3.31
CA LYS A 209 3.67 -18.12 -2.57
C LYS A 209 2.85 -19.24 -3.20
N LYS A 210 3.44 -20.44 -3.30
CA LYS A 210 2.83 -21.60 -3.98
C LYS A 210 1.53 -22.06 -3.32
N ASP A 211 1.46 -21.93 -2.01
CA ASP A 211 0.29 -22.15 -1.17
C ASP A 211 -0.88 -21.25 -1.59
N ALA A 212 -0.67 -19.94 -1.74
CA ALA A 212 -1.67 -19.00 -2.21
C ALA A 212 -2.09 -19.29 -3.67
N ILE A 213 -1.13 -19.60 -4.55
CA ILE A 213 -1.43 -20.00 -5.94
C ILE A 213 -2.34 -21.23 -5.98
N SER A 214 -2.01 -22.26 -5.19
CA SER A 214 -2.80 -23.50 -5.11
C SER A 214 -4.20 -23.24 -4.57
N LEU A 215 -4.30 -22.47 -3.48
CA LEU A 215 -5.57 -22.11 -2.85
C LEU A 215 -6.48 -21.34 -3.82
N PHE A 216 -5.98 -20.28 -4.44
CA PHE A 216 -6.79 -19.49 -5.38
C PHE A 216 -7.22 -20.31 -6.59
N LYS A 217 -6.36 -21.17 -7.14
CA LYS A 217 -6.77 -22.11 -8.21
C LYS A 217 -7.89 -23.03 -7.79
N LYS A 218 -7.90 -23.48 -6.53
CA LYS A 218 -8.98 -24.31 -5.98
C LYS A 218 -10.28 -23.52 -5.82
N VAL A 219 -10.22 -22.33 -5.23
CA VAL A 219 -11.40 -21.49 -4.96
C VAL A 219 -12.07 -21.02 -6.25
N ILE A 220 -11.30 -20.63 -7.27
CA ILE A 220 -11.86 -20.13 -8.54
C ILE A 220 -12.24 -21.23 -9.53
N LYS A 221 -12.14 -22.52 -9.17
CA LYS A 221 -12.34 -23.63 -10.12
C LYS A 221 -13.68 -23.59 -10.86
N LYS A 222 -14.71 -22.99 -10.24
CA LYS A 222 -16.06 -22.83 -10.78
C LYS A 222 -16.39 -21.41 -11.25
N GLU A 223 -15.41 -20.51 -11.23
CA GLU A 223 -15.63 -19.09 -11.54
C GLU A 223 -15.10 -18.79 -12.95
N ASP A 224 -16.03 -18.63 -13.89
CA ASP A 224 -15.69 -18.30 -15.27
C ASP A 224 -15.09 -16.89 -15.37
N GLY A 225 -14.04 -16.74 -16.17
CA GLY A 225 -13.40 -15.45 -16.42
C GLY A 225 -12.37 -15.00 -15.39
N ILE A 226 -12.17 -15.75 -14.29
CA ILE A 226 -11.12 -15.49 -13.30
C ILE A 226 -9.98 -16.51 -13.47
N GLN A 227 -8.73 -16.04 -13.55
CA GLN A 227 -7.56 -16.91 -13.64
C GLN A 227 -6.42 -16.48 -12.72
N VAL A 228 -5.59 -17.43 -12.27
CA VAL A 228 -4.34 -17.14 -11.54
C VAL A 228 -3.15 -17.16 -12.48
N ALA A 229 -2.34 -16.11 -12.46
CA ALA A 229 -1.06 -16.04 -13.14
C ALA A 229 0.09 -16.11 -12.12
N ALA A 230 0.84 -17.21 -12.16
CA ALA A 230 2.09 -17.35 -11.41
C ALA A 230 3.21 -16.51 -12.06
N LEU A 231 3.83 -15.65 -11.27
CA LEU A 231 4.85 -14.69 -11.70
C LEU A 231 6.23 -15.08 -11.17
N GLN A 232 7.29 -14.69 -11.88
CA GLN A 232 8.65 -14.81 -11.36
C GLN A 232 8.82 -13.94 -10.10
N VAL A 233 9.60 -14.42 -9.13
CA VAL A 233 9.99 -13.65 -7.95
C VAL A 233 11.02 -12.63 -8.38
N LYS A 234 10.61 -11.37 -8.54
CA LYS A 234 11.47 -10.32 -9.11
C LYS A 234 11.01 -8.97 -8.60
N TYR A 235 11.86 -8.17 -7.99
CA TYR A 235 11.44 -6.83 -7.56
C TYR A 235 11.69 -5.79 -8.66
N PRO A 236 10.75 -4.86 -8.96
CA PRO A 236 9.42 -4.67 -8.37
C PRO A 236 8.28 -5.25 -9.24
N GLN A 237 8.08 -6.57 -9.26
CA GLN A 237 7.05 -7.26 -10.05
C GLN A 237 5.62 -6.83 -9.70
N GLY A 238 5.40 -6.35 -8.46
CA GLY A 238 4.13 -5.80 -8.00
C GLY A 238 3.91 -4.34 -8.41
N GLY A 239 4.88 -3.69 -9.07
CA GLY A 239 4.69 -2.36 -9.65
C GLY A 239 3.62 -2.40 -10.73
N GLU A 240 2.70 -1.44 -10.72
CA GLU A 240 1.50 -1.49 -11.56
C GLU A 240 1.80 -1.64 -13.06
N LYS A 241 2.73 -0.82 -13.58
CA LYS A 241 3.17 -0.90 -14.99
C LYS A 241 3.88 -2.21 -15.29
N GLN A 242 4.74 -2.67 -14.39
CA GLN A 242 5.47 -3.94 -14.51
C GLN A 242 4.50 -5.13 -14.51
N LEU A 243 3.45 -5.10 -13.68
CA LEU A 243 2.47 -6.16 -13.58
C LEU A 243 1.58 -6.25 -14.83
N VAL A 244 1.11 -5.12 -15.35
CA VAL A 244 0.37 -5.05 -16.63
C VAL A 244 1.21 -5.64 -17.76
N ARG A 245 2.49 -5.21 -17.86
CA ARG A 245 3.41 -5.73 -18.88
C ARG A 245 3.67 -7.22 -18.72
N ALA A 246 3.83 -7.72 -17.49
CA ALA A 246 4.10 -9.12 -17.23
C ALA A 246 2.90 -10.04 -17.55
N ILE A 247 1.68 -9.60 -17.23
CA ILE A 247 0.48 -10.44 -17.39
C ILE A 247 -0.06 -10.41 -18.81
N LEU A 248 -0.18 -9.20 -19.39
CA LEU A 248 -0.88 -8.94 -20.66
C LEU A 248 0.05 -8.54 -21.79
N GLY A 249 1.33 -8.26 -21.51
CA GLY A 249 2.26 -7.77 -22.52
C GLY A 249 2.02 -6.31 -22.95
N ARG A 250 1.05 -5.60 -22.35
CA ARG A 250 0.73 -4.21 -22.68
C ARG A 250 1.69 -3.24 -21.99
N GLU A 251 2.04 -2.16 -22.67
CA GLU A 251 2.90 -1.09 -22.13
C GLU A 251 2.07 0.13 -21.78
N VAL A 252 2.08 0.50 -20.50
CA VAL A 252 1.36 1.69 -20.03
C VAL A 252 2.13 2.95 -20.47
N PRO A 253 1.48 3.90 -21.16
CA PRO A 253 2.14 5.12 -21.64
C PRO A 253 2.90 5.88 -20.56
N LYS A 254 3.89 6.67 -20.99
CA LYS A 254 4.53 7.69 -20.16
C LYS A 254 3.46 8.67 -19.67
N ASN A 255 3.44 8.95 -18.37
CA ASN A 255 2.40 9.73 -17.67
C ASN A 255 0.97 9.15 -17.70
N GLY A 256 0.74 8.04 -18.38
CA GLY A 256 -0.54 7.33 -18.39
C GLY A 256 -0.73 6.39 -17.19
N LEU A 257 -1.98 5.96 -17.04
CA LEU A 257 -2.46 4.97 -16.09
C LEU A 257 -2.78 3.66 -16.81
N PRO A 258 -2.88 2.51 -16.12
CA PRO A 258 -3.32 1.26 -16.75
C PRO A 258 -4.66 1.36 -17.47
N LEU A 259 -5.53 2.29 -17.05
CA LEU A 259 -6.80 2.54 -17.71
C LEU A 259 -6.62 2.93 -19.18
N ASP A 260 -5.53 3.64 -19.52
CA ASP A 260 -5.21 4.05 -20.89
C ASP A 260 -4.87 2.86 -21.82
N VAL A 261 -4.64 1.68 -21.23
CA VAL A 261 -4.46 0.41 -21.96
C VAL A 261 -5.56 -0.60 -21.64
N GLY A 262 -6.71 -0.12 -21.16
CA GLY A 262 -7.91 -0.92 -20.89
C GLY A 262 -7.79 -1.85 -19.70
N VAL A 263 -7.03 -1.47 -18.66
CA VAL A 263 -6.77 -2.31 -17.48
C VAL A 263 -6.99 -1.53 -16.19
N ILE A 264 -7.59 -2.17 -15.18
CA ILE A 264 -7.55 -1.70 -13.79
C ILE A 264 -6.73 -2.68 -12.95
N VAL A 265 -5.87 -2.16 -12.07
CA VAL A 265 -5.06 -2.99 -11.17
C VAL A 265 -5.43 -2.70 -9.72
N HIS A 266 -5.87 -3.70 -8.95
CA HIS A 266 -6.14 -3.53 -7.52
C HIS A 266 -5.33 -4.51 -6.67
N ASN A 267 -4.80 -4.04 -5.55
CA ASN A 267 -4.16 -4.90 -4.56
C ASN A 267 -5.19 -5.81 -3.88
N VAL A 268 -4.79 -7.04 -3.51
CA VAL A 268 -5.67 -8.02 -2.84
C VAL A 268 -6.33 -7.49 -1.58
N GLY A 269 -5.62 -6.72 -0.74
CA GLY A 269 -6.19 -6.08 0.44
C GLY A 269 -7.27 -5.06 0.11
N THR A 270 -7.14 -4.39 -1.04
CA THR A 270 -8.18 -3.44 -1.51
C THR A 270 -9.45 -4.18 -1.90
N ILE A 271 -9.32 -5.33 -2.58
CA ILE A 271 -10.46 -6.18 -2.95
C ILE A 271 -11.17 -6.71 -1.71
N PHE A 272 -10.42 -7.18 -0.72
CA PHE A 272 -11.00 -7.61 0.54
C PHE A 272 -11.76 -6.48 1.26
N ALA A 273 -11.21 -5.26 1.26
CA ALA A 273 -11.90 -4.11 1.83
C ALA A 273 -13.19 -3.75 1.07
N ILE A 274 -13.21 -3.92 -0.25
CA ILE A 274 -14.43 -3.74 -1.07
C ILE A 274 -15.47 -4.79 -0.72
N TYR A 275 -15.08 -6.05 -0.57
CA TYR A 275 -15.98 -7.11 -0.08
C TYR A 275 -16.60 -6.71 1.27
N GLN A 276 -15.78 -6.25 2.22
CA GLN A 276 -16.27 -5.82 3.53
C GLN A 276 -17.24 -4.63 3.46
N ALA A 277 -16.93 -3.64 2.63
CA ALA A 277 -17.78 -2.47 2.42
C ALA A 277 -19.15 -2.83 1.84
N ILE A 278 -19.18 -3.77 0.89
CA ILE A 278 -20.41 -4.12 0.16
C ILE A 278 -21.27 -5.10 0.94
N GLN A 279 -20.66 -6.11 1.56
CA GLN A 279 -21.39 -7.20 2.21
C GLN A 279 -21.79 -6.90 3.66
N TYR A 280 -21.10 -5.94 4.31
CA TYR A 280 -21.28 -5.64 5.73
C TYR A 280 -21.34 -4.16 6.05
N ASP A 281 -21.36 -3.29 5.04
CA ASP A 281 -21.29 -1.84 5.24
C ASP A 281 -20.10 -1.40 6.10
N LYS A 282 -19.00 -2.14 6.04
CA LYS A 282 -17.84 -1.92 6.89
C LYS A 282 -16.85 -0.97 6.20
N PRO A 283 -16.66 0.26 6.72
CA PRO A 283 -15.67 1.17 6.17
C PRO A 283 -14.24 0.69 6.39
N LEU A 284 -13.29 1.27 5.66
CA LEU A 284 -11.86 0.97 5.84
C LEU A 284 -11.33 1.62 7.13
N ILE A 285 -11.48 0.89 8.23
CA ILE A 285 -11.09 1.30 9.59
C ILE A 285 -9.98 0.45 10.21
N GLU A 286 -9.65 -0.68 9.59
CA GLU A 286 -8.55 -1.55 9.99
C GLU A 286 -7.91 -2.17 8.75
N ARG A 287 -6.65 -2.59 8.88
CA ARG A 287 -5.94 -3.34 7.84
C ARG A 287 -4.96 -4.33 8.46
N VAL A 288 -4.52 -5.29 7.65
CA VAL A 288 -3.43 -6.18 8.03
C VAL A 288 -2.10 -5.41 7.95
N VAL A 289 -1.28 -5.56 8.99
CA VAL A 289 0.06 -4.98 9.09
C VAL A 289 1.04 -6.07 9.52
N THR A 290 2.13 -6.24 8.77
CA THR A 290 3.24 -7.12 9.18
C THR A 290 4.17 -6.38 10.14
N VAL A 291 4.48 -6.96 11.30
CA VAL A 291 5.52 -6.46 12.22
C VAL A 291 6.65 -7.46 12.24
N THR A 292 7.83 -7.05 11.79
CA THR A 292 8.91 -7.99 11.45
C THR A 292 10.29 -7.37 11.61
N GLY A 293 11.32 -8.21 11.64
CA GLY A 293 12.72 -7.86 11.82
C GLY A 293 13.50 -9.08 12.30
N LYS A 294 14.78 -9.20 11.92
CA LYS A 294 15.58 -10.40 12.22
C LYS A 294 15.78 -10.65 13.71
N LYS A 295 16.01 -9.59 14.48
CA LYS A 295 16.21 -9.65 15.95
C LYS A 295 14.91 -9.50 16.75
N LEU A 296 13.75 -9.46 16.08
CA LEU A 296 12.46 -9.34 16.76
C LEU A 296 12.05 -10.67 17.36
N GLN A 297 11.58 -10.67 18.61
CA GLN A 297 11.24 -11.90 19.33
C GLN A 297 9.98 -12.57 18.74
N ASN A 298 8.90 -11.81 18.56
CA ASN A 298 7.60 -12.35 18.15
C ASN A 298 7.06 -11.70 16.85
N PRO A 299 7.83 -11.66 15.74
CA PRO A 299 7.37 -11.05 14.50
C PRO A 299 6.07 -11.70 14.06
N SER A 300 5.06 -10.95 13.66
CA SER A 300 3.69 -11.45 13.42
C SER A 300 2.94 -10.56 12.43
N ASN A 301 1.76 -11.01 11.98
CA ASN A 301 0.82 -10.22 11.19
C ASN A 301 -0.41 -9.88 12.06
N PHE A 302 -0.88 -8.64 11.99
CA PHE A 302 -1.98 -8.18 12.84
C PHE A 302 -3.07 -7.48 12.05
N TRP A 303 -4.34 -7.72 12.40
CA TRP A 303 -5.42 -6.77 12.16
C TRP A 303 -5.24 -5.57 13.08
N VAL A 304 -4.95 -4.42 12.48
CA VAL A 304 -4.66 -3.17 13.21
C VAL A 304 -5.63 -2.09 12.80
N LYS A 305 -6.20 -1.41 13.80
CA LYS A 305 -7.05 -0.25 13.61
C LYS A 305 -6.24 0.92 13.05
N ILE A 306 -6.83 1.63 12.10
CA ILE A 306 -6.22 2.86 11.57
C ILE A 306 -6.14 3.89 12.70
N GLY A 307 -5.01 4.55 12.85
CA GLY A 307 -4.74 5.49 13.93
C GLY A 307 -4.07 4.88 15.15
N THR A 308 -3.93 3.55 15.23
CA THR A 308 -3.15 2.92 16.31
C THR A 308 -1.71 3.44 16.30
N PRO A 309 -1.19 3.96 17.42
CA PRO A 309 0.22 4.32 17.54
C PRO A 309 1.15 3.12 17.30
N ILE A 310 2.23 3.30 16.54
CA ILE A 310 3.17 2.21 16.24
C ILE A 310 3.79 1.60 17.51
N LYS A 311 3.96 2.37 18.59
CA LYS A 311 4.42 1.87 19.89
C LYS A 311 3.53 0.77 20.47
N ASP A 312 2.22 0.87 20.30
CA ASP A 312 1.27 -0.11 20.81
C ASP A 312 1.41 -1.41 20.00
N LEU A 313 1.61 -1.28 18.68
CA LEU A 313 1.85 -2.42 17.79
C LEU A 313 3.21 -3.10 18.04
N ILE A 314 4.23 -2.35 18.44
CA ILE A 314 5.53 -2.88 18.85
C ILE A 314 5.42 -3.63 20.20
N ALA A 315 4.55 -3.18 21.10
CA ALA A 315 4.34 -3.87 22.38
C ALA A 315 3.80 -5.30 22.19
N GLU A 316 2.92 -5.52 21.20
CA GLU A 316 2.35 -6.84 20.84
C GLU A 316 3.41 -7.88 20.43
N VAL A 317 4.58 -7.43 19.98
CA VAL A 317 5.67 -8.30 19.53
C VAL A 317 6.81 -8.43 20.55
N GLY A 318 6.60 -7.92 21.77
CA GLY A 318 7.57 -7.98 22.87
C GLY A 318 8.47 -6.75 23.01
N GLY A 319 8.15 -5.64 22.32
CA GLY A 319 8.95 -4.42 22.40
C GLY A 319 10.04 -4.33 21.33
N LEU A 320 10.86 -3.27 21.42
CA LEU A 320 12.02 -3.09 20.56
C LEU A 320 13.20 -3.90 21.09
N PRO A 321 13.81 -4.78 20.28
CA PRO A 321 15.05 -5.46 20.65
C PRO A 321 16.18 -4.46 20.95
N GLU A 322 17.10 -4.85 21.82
CA GLU A 322 18.36 -4.13 22.01
C GLU A 322 19.15 -4.06 20.69
N GLY A 323 19.84 -2.95 20.45
CA GLY A 323 20.54 -2.69 19.18
C GLY A 323 19.63 -2.33 18.00
N THR A 324 18.33 -2.08 18.24
CA THR A 324 17.44 -1.51 17.21
C THR A 324 17.96 -0.14 16.77
N ARG A 325 18.21 0.03 15.47
CA ARG A 325 18.75 1.27 14.91
C ARG A 325 17.76 2.02 14.05
N LYS A 326 16.88 1.32 13.35
CA LYS A 326 15.92 1.94 12.43
C LYS A 326 14.58 1.23 12.47
N LEU A 327 13.52 2.03 12.50
CA LEU A 327 12.16 1.58 12.28
C LEU A 327 11.68 2.10 10.93
N VAL A 328 11.11 1.21 10.12
CA VAL A 328 10.63 1.53 8.78
C VAL A 328 9.15 1.23 8.67
N ASN A 329 8.35 2.21 8.27
CA ASN A 329 6.97 2.01 7.86
C ASN A 329 6.96 1.59 6.37
N GLY A 330 6.61 0.33 6.12
CA GLY A 330 6.72 -0.36 4.83
C GLY A 330 7.85 -1.40 4.81
N GLY A 331 8.24 -1.82 3.61
CA GLY A 331 9.38 -2.71 3.40
C GLY A 331 10.71 -1.96 3.26
N PRO A 332 11.85 -2.67 3.15
CA PRO A 332 13.17 -2.04 3.09
C PRO A 332 13.43 -1.27 1.79
N MET A 333 12.65 -1.51 0.72
CA MET A 333 12.92 -0.89 -0.58
C MET A 333 12.23 0.48 -0.72
N MET A 334 10.93 0.55 -0.46
CA MET A 334 10.13 1.77 -0.61
C MET A 334 9.69 2.40 0.72
N GLY A 335 9.82 1.67 1.83
CA GLY A 335 9.40 2.13 3.14
C GLY A 335 10.12 3.39 3.62
N LYS A 336 9.52 4.06 4.61
CA LYS A 336 10.05 5.29 5.20
C LYS A 336 10.53 5.04 6.61
N ALA A 337 11.76 5.46 6.90
CA ALA A 337 12.27 5.45 8.26
C ALA A 337 11.46 6.46 9.11
N ILE A 338 10.94 6.01 10.25
CA ILE A 338 10.15 6.84 11.16
C ILE A 338 11.01 7.35 12.31
N LYS A 339 10.73 8.57 12.78
CA LYS A 339 11.51 9.25 13.82
C LYS A 339 11.14 8.84 15.24
N ASN A 340 9.89 8.46 15.46
CA ASN A 340 9.37 8.01 16.75
C ASN A 340 8.23 7.01 16.53
N THR A 341 7.83 6.37 17.62
CA THR A 341 6.80 5.32 17.63
C THR A 341 5.39 5.84 17.93
N ASP A 342 5.21 7.16 18.13
CA ASP A 342 3.89 7.79 18.25
C ASP A 342 3.20 7.97 16.90
N VAL A 343 3.95 7.85 15.80
CA VAL A 343 3.43 7.84 14.43
C VAL A 343 2.28 6.82 14.33
N PRO A 344 1.10 7.21 13.82
CA PRO A 344 -0.02 6.30 13.70
C PRO A 344 0.11 5.36 12.49
N VAL A 345 -0.47 4.16 12.64
CA VAL A 345 -0.81 3.28 11.52
C VAL A 345 -1.86 3.97 10.65
N THR A 346 -1.68 3.92 9.33
CA THR A 346 -2.60 4.55 8.36
C THR A 346 -3.10 3.53 7.35
N LYS A 347 -4.04 3.94 6.49
CA LYS A 347 -4.46 3.15 5.32
C LYS A 347 -3.28 2.72 4.44
N GLY A 348 -2.13 3.40 4.46
CA GLY A 348 -0.94 3.06 3.68
C GLY A 348 0.10 2.19 4.39
N THR A 349 -0.06 1.90 5.68
CA THR A 349 0.92 1.14 6.48
C THR A 349 0.78 -0.36 6.21
N SER A 350 1.61 -0.94 5.34
CA SER A 350 1.61 -2.39 5.05
C SER A 350 2.44 -3.20 6.04
N GLY A 351 3.43 -2.60 6.68
CA GLY A 351 4.23 -3.24 7.70
C GLY A 351 5.09 -2.27 8.48
N ILE A 352 5.60 -2.73 9.61
CA ILE A 352 6.61 -2.10 10.44
C ILE A 352 7.82 -3.04 10.48
N LEU A 353 8.91 -2.60 9.87
CA LEU A 353 10.18 -3.33 9.84
C LEU A 353 11.13 -2.73 10.87
N VAL A 354 11.58 -3.59 11.79
CA VAL A 354 12.62 -3.31 12.79
C VAL A 354 13.96 -3.76 12.24
N ILE A 355 14.89 -2.83 12.10
CA ILE A 355 16.23 -3.07 11.56
C ILE A 355 17.25 -2.79 12.67
N ASP A 356 18.09 -3.78 12.95
CA ASP A 356 19.18 -3.64 13.90
C ASP A 356 20.38 -2.89 13.31
N GLU A 357 21.33 -2.53 14.16
CA GLU A 357 22.49 -1.70 13.80
C GLU A 357 23.32 -2.26 12.65
N GLU A 358 23.51 -3.58 12.58
CA GLU A 358 24.34 -4.23 11.56
C GLU A 358 23.74 -4.07 10.16
N GLU A 359 22.41 -4.11 10.05
CA GLU A 359 21.70 -3.95 8.77
C GLU A 359 21.32 -2.50 8.44
N ALA A 360 21.20 -1.65 9.45
CA ALA A 360 20.68 -0.30 9.27
C ALA A 360 21.68 0.66 8.63
N SER A 361 22.98 0.37 8.75
CA SER A 361 24.06 1.18 8.23
C SER A 361 24.16 1.06 6.71
N ARG A 362 24.19 2.21 6.03
CA ARG A 362 24.58 2.24 4.61
C ARG A 362 26.10 2.25 4.57
N GLY A 363 26.69 1.51 3.63
CA GLY A 363 28.11 1.64 3.35
C GLY A 363 28.48 3.09 3.02
N GLU A 364 29.72 3.47 3.31
CA GLU A 364 30.23 4.80 3.00
C GLU A 364 30.09 5.10 1.50
N ALA A 365 29.52 6.26 1.18
CA ALA A 365 29.32 6.67 -0.20
C ALA A 365 30.67 6.97 -0.85
N LYS A 366 31.04 6.17 -1.86
CA LYS A 366 32.27 6.32 -2.64
C LYS A 366 31.98 6.93 -4.02
N ASN A 367 33.04 7.30 -4.74
CA ASN A 367 32.93 7.77 -6.11
C ASN A 367 32.30 6.70 -7.04
N CYS A 368 31.52 7.17 -8.01
CA CYS A 368 30.91 6.28 -9.01
C CYS A 368 32.00 5.68 -9.92
N ILE A 369 32.05 4.35 -9.99
CA ILE A 369 32.99 3.61 -10.85
C ILE A 369 32.46 3.34 -12.28
N ARG A 370 31.31 3.94 -12.64
CA ARG A 370 30.68 3.84 -13.98
C ARG A 370 30.39 2.40 -14.46
N CYS A 371 30.04 1.50 -13.54
CA CYS A 371 29.77 0.09 -13.86
C CYS A 371 28.44 -0.17 -14.61
N GLY A 372 27.57 0.82 -14.79
CA GLY A 372 26.29 0.69 -15.50
C GLY A 372 25.18 -0.09 -14.77
N GLN A 373 25.46 -0.75 -13.64
CA GLN A 373 24.49 -1.60 -12.92
C GLN A 373 23.16 -0.90 -12.63
N CYS A 374 23.19 0.36 -12.18
CA CYS A 374 21.97 1.13 -11.90
C CYS A 374 21.05 1.32 -13.11
N VAL A 375 21.61 1.36 -14.32
CA VAL A 375 20.86 1.47 -15.59
C VAL A 375 20.25 0.13 -15.94
N PHE A 376 21.03 -0.95 -15.88
CA PHE A 376 20.57 -2.30 -16.18
C PHE A 376 19.40 -2.74 -15.31
N VAL A 377 19.41 -2.40 -14.01
CA VAL A 377 18.34 -2.80 -13.08
C VAL A 377 17.14 -1.86 -13.08
N CYS A 378 17.19 -0.72 -13.78
CA CYS A 378 16.08 0.23 -13.77
C CYS A 378 14.88 -0.34 -14.54
N PRO A 379 13.74 -0.63 -13.87
CA PRO A 379 12.58 -1.22 -14.54
C PRO A 379 11.84 -0.22 -15.44
N MET A 380 12.14 1.07 -15.31
CA MET A 380 11.64 2.15 -16.17
C MET A 380 12.62 2.50 -17.28
N GLY A 381 13.82 1.90 -17.29
CA GLY A 381 14.82 2.15 -18.31
C GLY A 381 15.47 3.53 -18.30
N LEU A 382 15.45 4.20 -17.16
CA LEU A 382 16.11 5.48 -16.93
C LEU A 382 17.61 5.31 -16.67
N GLU A 383 18.32 6.42 -16.55
CA GLU A 383 19.73 6.49 -16.13
C GLU A 383 19.86 7.07 -14.70
N PRO A 384 19.73 6.25 -13.63
CA PRO A 384 19.71 6.77 -12.26
C PRO A 384 20.96 7.55 -11.87
N HIS A 385 22.14 7.16 -12.38
CA HIS A 385 23.38 7.86 -12.09
C HIS A 385 23.38 9.30 -12.63
N LEU A 386 22.82 9.51 -13.84
CA LEU A 386 22.68 10.83 -14.45
C LEU A 386 21.68 11.67 -13.66
N LEU A 387 20.48 11.12 -13.43
CA LEU A 387 19.42 11.80 -12.66
C LEU A 387 19.88 12.23 -11.27
N MET A 388 20.64 11.36 -10.58
CA MET A 388 21.23 11.68 -9.29
C MET A 388 22.21 12.85 -9.39
N ASN A 389 23.16 12.80 -10.32
CA ASN A 389 24.17 13.84 -10.49
C ASN A 389 23.56 15.18 -10.89
N LEU A 390 22.53 15.19 -11.74
CA LEU A 390 21.82 16.41 -12.12
C LEU A 390 21.09 17.01 -10.91
N SER A 391 20.43 16.17 -10.11
CA SER A 391 19.71 16.60 -8.91
C SER A 391 20.66 17.12 -7.82
N GLU A 392 21.79 16.45 -7.62
CA GLU A 392 22.86 16.84 -6.68
C GLU A 392 23.46 18.20 -7.06
N LYS A 393 23.64 18.47 -8.36
CA LYS A 393 24.20 19.74 -8.89
C LYS A 393 23.18 20.86 -9.05
N GLY A 394 21.92 20.66 -8.64
CA GLY A 394 20.87 21.68 -8.80
C GLY A 394 20.40 21.91 -10.25
N MET A 395 20.72 21.01 -11.18
CA MET A 395 20.39 21.12 -12.60
C MET A 395 18.99 20.57 -12.89
N TYR A 396 17.97 21.12 -12.23
CA TYR A 396 16.62 20.54 -12.22
C TYR A 396 15.90 20.60 -13.58
N ASP A 397 16.13 21.63 -14.39
CA ASP A 397 15.57 21.71 -15.75
C ASP A 397 16.10 20.56 -16.62
N LYS A 398 17.40 20.24 -16.50
CA LYS A 398 17.98 19.08 -17.19
C LYS A 398 17.46 17.77 -16.62
N ALA A 399 17.34 17.65 -15.29
CA ALA A 399 16.75 16.45 -14.68
C ALA A 399 15.31 16.21 -15.16
N SER A 400 14.54 17.29 -15.35
CA SER A 400 13.20 17.24 -15.94
C SER A 400 13.24 16.77 -17.39
N ALA A 401 14.16 17.30 -18.20
CA ALA A 401 14.36 16.86 -19.59
C ALA A 401 14.77 15.38 -19.71
N GLU A 402 15.49 14.86 -18.71
CA GLU A 402 15.86 13.44 -18.58
C GLU A 402 14.77 12.58 -17.91
N ASP A 403 13.53 13.07 -17.84
CA ASP A 403 12.36 12.33 -17.38
C ASP A 403 12.42 11.81 -15.94
N ILE A 404 13.01 12.61 -15.03
CA ILE A 404 13.08 12.24 -13.61
C ILE A 404 11.73 11.86 -12.99
N MET A 405 10.63 12.44 -13.47
CA MET A 405 9.27 12.17 -13.00
C MET A 405 8.78 10.75 -13.33
N THR A 406 9.36 10.10 -14.34
CA THR A 406 9.06 8.70 -14.71
C THR A 406 9.60 7.69 -13.70
N CYS A 407 10.54 8.10 -12.84
CA CYS A 407 11.08 7.22 -11.80
C CYS A 407 9.99 6.81 -10.80
N ILE A 408 9.79 5.50 -10.64
CA ILE A 408 8.81 4.92 -9.68
C ILE A 408 9.35 4.76 -8.25
N GLU A 409 10.54 5.26 -7.97
CA GLU A 409 11.15 5.28 -6.63
C GLU A 409 11.34 3.89 -5.98
N CYS A 410 11.47 2.84 -6.80
CA CYS A 410 11.61 1.46 -6.31
C CYS A 410 12.94 1.17 -5.59
N GLY A 411 13.98 2.01 -5.75
CA GLY A 411 15.25 1.83 -5.03
C GLY A 411 16.17 0.74 -5.57
N SER A 412 15.79 -0.01 -6.62
CA SER A 412 16.64 -1.06 -7.21
C SER A 412 18.04 -0.56 -7.57
N CYS A 413 18.13 0.67 -8.10
CA CYS A 413 19.39 1.29 -8.47
C CYS A 413 20.32 1.56 -7.26
N SER A 414 19.76 1.94 -6.11
CA SER A 414 20.52 2.21 -4.89
C SER A 414 20.96 0.91 -4.24
N TYR A 415 20.10 -0.12 -4.27
CA TYR A 415 20.39 -1.44 -3.72
C TYR A 415 21.60 -2.10 -4.38
N VAL A 416 21.74 -2.01 -5.72
CA VAL A 416 22.84 -2.67 -6.45
C VAL A 416 24.10 -1.84 -6.58
N CYS A 417 24.14 -0.60 -6.07
CA CYS A 417 25.28 0.28 -6.29
C CYS A 417 26.49 -0.17 -5.44
N PRO A 418 27.60 -0.63 -6.05
CA PRO A 418 28.78 -1.07 -5.29
C PRO A 418 29.51 0.10 -4.60
N SER A 419 29.30 1.33 -5.08
CA SER A 419 29.85 2.54 -4.47
C SER A 419 28.93 3.15 -3.39
N HIS A 420 27.82 2.50 -3.05
CA HIS A 420 26.82 3.00 -2.09
C HIS A 420 26.38 4.46 -2.35
N ARG A 421 26.32 4.88 -3.63
CA ARG A 421 25.83 6.20 -4.01
C ARG A 421 24.36 6.34 -3.57
N PRO A 422 23.95 7.46 -2.94
CA PRO A 422 22.56 7.69 -2.50
C PRO A 422 21.64 8.08 -3.69
N LEU A 423 21.56 7.19 -4.68
CA LEU A 423 20.90 7.44 -5.97
C LEU A 423 19.44 7.84 -5.79
N LEU A 424 18.68 7.00 -5.07
CA LEU A 424 17.25 7.22 -4.87
C LEU A 424 16.96 8.47 -4.01
N ASP A 425 17.80 8.79 -3.03
CA ASP A 425 17.58 9.93 -2.15
C ASP A 425 17.63 11.25 -2.94
N TYR A 426 18.67 11.42 -3.77
CA TYR A 426 18.78 12.59 -4.63
C TYR A 426 17.76 12.60 -5.76
N ILE A 427 17.38 11.45 -6.32
CA ILE A 427 16.31 11.40 -7.32
C ILE A 427 14.97 11.85 -6.70
N ARG A 428 14.62 11.38 -5.50
CA ARG A 428 13.44 11.85 -4.76
C ARG A 428 13.50 13.35 -4.49
N PHE A 429 14.67 13.84 -4.07
CA PHE A 429 14.90 15.26 -3.86
C PHE A 429 14.68 16.07 -5.16
N GLY A 430 15.29 15.65 -6.26
CA GLY A 430 15.13 16.27 -7.58
C GLY A 430 13.67 16.26 -8.05
N LYS A 431 12.96 15.13 -7.94
CA LYS A 431 11.53 15.03 -8.29
C LYS A 431 10.67 16.03 -7.51
N ASN A 432 10.93 16.18 -6.22
CA ASN A 432 10.18 17.13 -5.39
C ASN A 432 10.39 18.59 -5.83
N ILE A 433 11.60 18.93 -6.27
CA ILE A 433 11.90 20.28 -6.76
C ILE A 433 11.31 20.49 -8.15
N VAL A 434 11.50 19.57 -9.09
CA VAL A 434 10.90 19.63 -10.43
C VAL A 434 9.39 19.77 -10.34
N LYS A 435 8.73 18.97 -9.50
CA LYS A 435 7.28 19.08 -9.26
C LYS A 435 6.88 20.49 -8.80
N LYS A 436 7.64 21.10 -7.89
CA LYS A 436 7.36 22.47 -7.42
C LYS A 436 7.52 23.50 -8.54
N LEU A 437 8.59 23.38 -9.33
CA LEU A 437 8.86 24.28 -10.47
C LEU A 437 7.78 24.19 -11.55
N GLU A 438 7.29 22.98 -11.83
CA GLU A 438 6.17 22.76 -12.77
C GLU A 438 4.87 23.37 -12.22
N THR A 439 4.57 23.19 -10.93
CA THR A 439 3.37 23.77 -10.32
C THR A 439 3.40 25.28 -10.18
N SER A 440 4.58 25.91 -10.13
CA SER A 440 4.70 27.38 -10.07
C SER A 440 4.66 28.06 -11.44
N LYS A 441 4.80 27.30 -12.53
CA LYS A 441 4.69 27.81 -13.90
C LYS A 441 3.24 27.82 -14.42
N ASN A 442 2.35 27.11 -13.73
CA ASN A 442 0.90 27.13 -13.94
C ASN A 442 0.25 28.04 -12.89
#